data_AF-A0A5B8UL21-F1
#
_entry.id   AF-A0A5B8UL21-F1
#
_cell.length_a   1.000
_cell.length_b   1.000
_cell.length_c   1.000
_cell.angle_alpha   90.00
_cell.angle_beta   90.00
_cell.angle_gamma   90.00
#
_symmetry.space_group_name_H-M   'P 1'
#
loop_
_entity.id
_entity.type
_entity.pdbx_description
1 polymer ?
#
loop_
_entity_poly.entity_id
_entity_poly.type
_entity_poly.pdbx_seq_one_letter_code
_entity_poly.pdbx_strand_id
1 'polypeptide(L)'
;MKKGFLLLLTCVFASALFSQTYISLAPQFTNSAGTLSEKGNIALEVGRQWDVFSMGVDIGKTTMANVHGRDTSVYLELRPNLNVFQQGRFTNTFTAGIGGIFNAKENFMTELTSGIEYAYSERIHFNVVFGQYFYSGKYSSSDVTFFGVSAMFYLKPSNPGSIIKKEKQ
;
A
#
# COMPACT_ATOMS: atom_id res chain seq x y z
N MET A 1 -34.86 0.84 7.28
CA MET A 1 -33.65 1.45 6.67
C MET A 1 -32.85 2.38 7.59
N LYS A 2 -33.43 3.10 8.56
CA LYS A 2 -32.69 4.06 9.41
C LYS A 2 -31.79 3.44 10.51
N LYS A 3 -32.14 2.26 11.06
CA LYS A 3 -31.36 1.59 12.12
C LYS A 3 -30.02 1.02 11.64
N GLY A 4 -29.98 0.46 10.43
CA GLY A 4 -28.75 -0.07 9.83
C GLY A 4 -27.73 1.02 9.51
N PHE A 5 -28.19 2.19 9.05
CA PHE A 5 -27.32 3.33 8.77
C PHE A 5 -26.70 3.91 10.05
N LEU A 6 -27.47 4.02 11.14
CA LEU A 6 -26.95 4.48 12.43
C LEU A 6 -25.92 3.50 13.00
N LEU A 7 -26.17 2.19 12.87
CA LEU A 7 -25.27 1.15 13.36
C LEU A 7 -23.97 1.11 12.54
N LEU A 8 -24.06 1.27 11.22
CA LEU A 8 -22.92 1.43 10.33
C LEU A 8 -22.11 2.68 10.70
N LEU A 9 -22.77 3.81 10.95
CA LEU A 9 -22.11 5.05 11.38
C LEU A 9 -21.38 4.86 12.70
N THR A 10 -22.02 4.23 13.70
CA THR A 10 -21.39 3.97 14.99
C THR A 10 -20.20 3.01 14.89
N CYS A 11 -20.26 1.99 14.03
CA CYS A 11 -19.13 1.10 13.78
C CYS A 11 -17.96 1.81 13.09
N VAL A 12 -18.24 2.69 12.11
CA VAL A 12 -17.24 3.50 11.41
C VAL A 12 -16.60 4.55 12.33
N PHE A 13 -17.37 5.14 13.26
CA PHE A 13 -16.83 6.08 14.24
C PHE A 13 -16.05 5.39 15.37
N ALA A 14 -16.48 4.21 15.82
CA ALA A 14 -15.77 3.45 16.86
C ALA A 14 -14.40 2.92 16.36
N SER A 15 -14.31 2.48 15.11
CA SER A 15 -13.04 2.04 14.51
C SER A 15 -12.05 3.20 14.31
N ALA A 16 -12.51 4.45 14.30
CA ALA A 16 -11.62 5.62 14.19
C ALA A 16 -10.81 5.88 15.47
N LEU A 17 -11.29 5.47 16.65
CA LEU A 17 -10.67 5.77 17.94
C LEU A 17 -9.36 4.99 18.19
N PHE A 18 -9.22 3.80 17.61
CA PHE A 18 -8.03 2.94 17.75
C PHE A 18 -7.15 2.91 16.51
N SER A 19 -7.46 3.73 15.50
CA SER A 19 -6.74 3.77 14.23
C SER A 19 -5.63 4.81 14.21
N GLN A 20 -4.52 4.47 13.57
CA GLN A 20 -3.46 5.43 13.25
C GLN A 20 -3.51 5.74 11.77
N THR A 21 -3.48 7.02 11.43
CA THR A 21 -3.42 7.45 10.02
C THR A 21 -1.96 7.57 9.61
N TYR A 22 -1.63 7.04 8.43
CA TYR A 22 -0.31 7.14 7.84
C TYR A 22 -0.37 7.67 6.41
N ILE A 23 0.77 8.18 5.97
CA ILE A 23 1.04 8.54 4.58
C ILE A 23 2.30 7.78 4.16
N SER A 24 2.28 7.12 3.00
CA SER A 24 3.41 6.38 2.45
C SER A 24 3.80 6.93 1.10
N LEU A 25 5.10 7.05 0.84
CA LEU A 25 5.65 7.31 -0.49
C LEU A 25 6.48 6.09 -0.91
N ALA A 26 6.18 5.53 -2.08
CA ALA A 26 6.80 4.30 -2.56
C ALA A 26 7.35 4.45 -3.99
N PRO A 27 8.62 4.85 -4.17
CA PRO A 27 9.33 4.69 -5.43
C PRO A 27 9.79 3.25 -5.64
N GLN A 28 9.57 2.72 -6.83
CA GLN A 28 9.90 1.33 -7.15
C GLN A 28 10.20 1.15 -8.64
N PHE A 29 10.80 0.01 -8.98
CA PHE A 29 11.15 -0.35 -10.35
C PHE A 29 10.55 -1.70 -10.72
N THR A 30 9.99 -1.79 -11.91
CA THR A 30 9.52 -3.04 -12.49
C THR A 30 10.64 -3.75 -13.24
N ASN A 31 10.48 -5.05 -13.44
CA ASN A 31 11.37 -5.87 -14.27
C ASN A 31 11.03 -5.85 -15.77
N SER A 32 10.12 -4.96 -16.20
CA SER A 32 9.69 -4.85 -17.60
C SER A 32 10.84 -4.42 -18.53
N ALA A 33 10.68 -4.69 -19.82
CA ALA A 33 11.59 -4.18 -20.85
C ALA A 33 11.47 -2.65 -20.98
N GLY A 34 12.58 -1.99 -21.32
CA GLY A 34 12.62 -0.53 -21.52
C GLY A 34 13.75 0.17 -20.78
N THR A 35 13.69 1.50 -20.83
CA THR A 35 14.55 2.46 -20.13
C THR A 35 14.21 2.56 -18.64
N LEU A 36 15.09 3.19 -17.85
CA LEU A 36 14.84 3.39 -16.42
C LEU A 36 13.56 4.19 -16.13
N SER A 37 13.22 5.16 -16.98
CA SER A 37 11.96 5.90 -16.85
C SER A 37 10.73 5.04 -17.15
N GLU A 38 10.85 4.08 -18.06
CA GLU A 38 9.75 3.18 -18.40
C GLU A 38 9.50 2.16 -17.28
N LYS A 39 10.57 1.74 -16.58
CA LYS A 39 10.51 0.80 -15.44
C LYS A 39 10.20 1.46 -14.11
N GLY A 40 10.58 2.73 -13.95
CA GLY A 40 10.39 3.47 -12.72
C GLY A 40 8.92 3.80 -12.51
N ASN A 41 8.45 3.65 -11.29
CA ASN A 41 7.08 3.93 -10.93
C ASN A 41 7.03 4.51 -9.50
N ILE A 42 5.97 5.26 -9.17
CA ILE A 42 5.85 5.95 -7.88
C ILE A 42 4.40 5.96 -7.42
N ALA A 43 4.23 5.80 -6.11
CA ALA A 43 2.94 5.75 -5.47
C ALA A 43 2.90 6.58 -4.18
N LEU A 44 1.74 7.16 -3.92
CA LEU A 44 1.41 7.82 -2.67
C LEU A 44 0.20 7.12 -2.05
N GLU A 45 0.39 6.59 -0.85
CA GLU A 45 -0.68 5.93 -0.09
C GLU A 45 -1.10 6.79 1.09
N VAL A 46 -2.41 6.90 1.31
CA VAL A 46 -2.96 7.41 2.56
C VAL A 46 -3.85 6.33 3.15
N GLY A 47 -3.56 5.94 4.38
CA GLY A 47 -4.23 4.80 4.99
C GLY A 47 -4.44 4.92 6.48
N ARG A 48 -5.14 3.93 7.00
CA ARG A 48 -5.35 3.72 8.43
C ARG A 48 -4.89 2.33 8.83
N GLN A 49 -4.21 2.26 9.96
CA GLN A 49 -3.77 1.02 10.58
C GLN A 49 -4.53 0.78 11.89
N TRP A 50 -5.00 -0.46 12.04
CA TRP A 50 -5.61 -1.05 13.21
C TRP A 50 -4.80 -2.29 13.59
N ASP A 51 -3.89 -2.12 14.56
CA ASP A 51 -3.04 -3.21 15.05
C ASP A 51 -2.24 -3.90 13.92
N VAL A 52 -2.54 -5.17 13.62
CA VAL A 52 -1.90 -5.96 12.55
C VAL A 52 -2.45 -5.69 11.16
N PHE A 53 -3.58 -5.00 11.03
CA PHE A 53 -4.26 -4.77 9.75
C PHE A 53 -4.24 -3.30 9.38
N SER A 54 -3.96 -2.97 8.13
CA SER A 54 -4.08 -1.64 7.59
C SER A 54 -4.86 -1.64 6.28
N MET A 55 -5.44 -0.49 5.97
CA MET A 55 -6.11 -0.24 4.70
C MET A 55 -5.71 1.13 4.19
N GLY A 56 -5.11 1.15 3.01
CA GLY A 56 -4.69 2.35 2.30
C GLY A 56 -5.47 2.57 1.01
N VAL A 57 -5.61 3.83 0.63
CA VAL A 57 -5.91 4.22 -0.75
C VAL A 57 -4.61 4.73 -1.35
N ASP A 58 -4.19 4.10 -2.43
CA ASP A 58 -2.95 4.38 -3.13
C ASP A 58 -3.24 5.01 -4.49
N ILE A 59 -2.57 6.12 -4.77
CA ILE A 59 -2.61 6.79 -6.06
C ILE A 59 -1.19 6.90 -6.59
N GLY A 60 -0.98 6.45 -7.81
CA GLY A 60 0.35 6.35 -8.36
C GLY A 60 0.38 6.38 -9.87
N LYS A 61 1.59 6.19 -10.39
CA LYS A 61 1.86 6.02 -11.81
C LYS A 61 2.62 4.72 -12.02
N THR A 62 2.14 3.85 -12.89
CA THR A 62 2.77 2.57 -13.25
C THR A 62 4.06 2.75 -14.06
N THR A 63 4.27 3.92 -14.67
CA THR A 63 5.51 4.29 -15.35
C THR A 63 5.79 5.79 -15.27
N MET A 64 7.06 6.18 -15.14
CA MET A 64 7.51 7.57 -15.14
C MET A 64 7.69 8.12 -16.56
N ALA A 65 7.74 7.25 -17.57
CA ALA A 65 7.79 7.67 -18.97
C ALA A 65 6.51 8.40 -19.40
N ASN A 66 6.63 9.21 -20.45
CA ASN A 66 5.48 9.85 -21.08
C ASN A 66 4.68 8.80 -21.86
N VAL A 67 3.47 8.53 -21.41
CA VAL A 67 2.53 7.66 -22.14
C VAL A 67 1.97 8.45 -23.32
N HIS A 68 2.12 7.91 -24.53
CA HIS A 68 1.67 8.57 -25.76
C HIS A 68 0.27 8.08 -26.15
N GLY A 69 -0.59 9.01 -26.57
CA GLY A 69 -1.96 8.70 -27.02
C GLY A 69 -3.01 8.92 -25.94
N ARG A 70 -4.08 8.12 -25.97
CA ARG A 70 -5.22 8.19 -25.02
C ARG A 70 -5.02 7.35 -23.75
N ASP A 71 -4.00 6.50 -23.74
CA ASP A 71 -3.66 5.62 -22.62
C ASP A 71 -3.01 6.44 -21.49
N THR A 72 -3.17 6.03 -20.23
CA THR A 72 -2.51 6.70 -19.09
C THR A 72 -1.83 5.68 -18.18
N SER A 73 -0.85 6.15 -17.41
CA SER A 73 -0.19 5.34 -16.39
C SER A 73 -0.71 5.60 -14.98
N VAL A 74 -1.66 6.52 -14.82
CA VAL A 74 -2.17 6.89 -13.50
C VAL A 74 -3.16 5.84 -13.03
N TYR A 75 -3.01 5.39 -11.79
CA TYR A 75 -3.89 4.39 -11.20
C TYR A 75 -4.39 4.85 -9.83
N LEU A 76 -5.47 4.19 -9.40
CA LEU A 76 -6.01 4.26 -8.06
C LEU A 76 -6.22 2.84 -7.55
N GLU A 77 -5.77 2.55 -6.34
CA GLU A 77 -5.79 1.22 -5.75
C GLU A 77 -6.22 1.25 -4.28
N LEU A 78 -6.98 0.24 -3.86
CA LEU A 78 -7.26 -0.05 -2.47
C LEU A 78 -6.32 -1.15 -1.99
N ARG A 79 -5.57 -0.88 -0.92
CA ARG A 79 -4.49 -1.75 -0.43
C ARG A 79 -4.75 -2.18 1.01
N PRO A 80 -5.43 -3.32 1.25
CA PRO A 80 -5.39 -3.99 2.53
C PRO A 80 -3.99 -4.60 2.75
N ASN A 81 -3.42 -4.35 3.92
CA ASN A 81 -2.11 -4.84 4.32
C ASN A 81 -2.19 -5.50 5.70
N LEU A 82 -1.39 -6.55 5.88
CA LEU A 82 -1.27 -7.33 7.10
C LEU A 82 0.19 -7.41 7.55
N ASN A 83 0.40 -7.14 8.83
CA ASN A 83 1.65 -7.42 9.53
C ASN A 83 1.67 -8.92 9.89
N VAL A 84 2.34 -9.71 9.07
CA VAL A 84 2.36 -11.18 9.18
C VAL A 84 3.21 -11.63 10.36
N PHE A 85 4.36 -10.98 10.55
CA PHE A 85 5.29 -11.31 11.62
C PHE A 85 6.03 -10.06 12.09
N GLN A 86 6.21 -9.91 13.39
CA GLN A 86 6.94 -8.78 13.96
C GLN A 86 7.97 -9.26 14.98
N GLN A 87 9.22 -8.81 14.81
CA GLN A 87 10.31 -9.05 15.74
C GLN A 87 11.09 -7.76 16.00
N GLY A 88 10.94 -7.22 17.19
CA GLY A 88 11.54 -5.94 17.57
C GLY A 88 11.04 -4.80 16.69
N ARG A 89 11.95 -4.17 15.95
CA ARG A 89 11.66 -3.07 15.01
C ARG A 89 11.39 -3.53 13.59
N PHE A 90 11.50 -4.83 13.32
CA PHE A 90 11.26 -5.39 12.00
C PHE A 90 9.89 -6.04 11.91
N THR A 91 9.16 -5.72 10.85
CA THR A 91 7.84 -6.28 10.57
C THR A 91 7.81 -6.81 9.14
N ASN A 92 7.44 -8.06 8.96
CA ASN A 92 7.10 -8.60 7.66
C ASN A 92 5.65 -8.25 7.32
N THR A 93 5.45 -7.73 6.12
CA THR A 93 4.15 -7.24 5.66
C THR A 93 3.70 -8.02 4.42
N PHE A 94 2.40 -8.14 4.26
CA PHE A 94 1.74 -8.69 3.09
C PHE A 94 0.59 -7.77 2.67
N THR A 95 0.54 -7.42 1.38
CA THR A 95 -0.48 -6.54 0.80
C THR A 95 -1.13 -7.24 -0.37
N ALA A 96 -2.45 -7.16 -0.44
CA ALA A 96 -3.23 -7.64 -1.58
C ALA A 96 -4.09 -6.51 -2.13
N GLY A 97 -3.58 -5.81 -3.14
CA GLY A 97 -4.21 -4.62 -3.71
C GLY A 97 -5.20 -4.91 -4.83
N ILE A 98 -6.21 -4.05 -4.96
CA ILE A 98 -7.15 -4.05 -6.08
C ILE A 98 -7.44 -2.61 -6.51
N GLY A 99 -7.31 -2.36 -7.80
CA GLY A 99 -7.36 -1.01 -8.35
C GLY A 99 -7.68 -0.98 -9.83
N GLY A 100 -7.56 0.22 -10.39
CA GLY A 100 -7.73 0.45 -11.81
C GLY A 100 -6.83 1.54 -12.34
N ILE A 101 -6.47 1.40 -13.61
CA ILE A 101 -5.66 2.36 -14.36
C ILE A 101 -6.59 3.18 -15.25
N PHE A 102 -6.50 4.50 -15.16
CA PHE A 102 -7.41 5.38 -15.87
C PHE A 102 -7.15 5.35 -17.39
N ASN A 103 -8.19 5.17 -18.18
CA ASN A 103 -8.14 5.14 -19.66
C ASN A 103 -7.13 4.16 -20.29
N ALA A 104 -6.67 3.16 -19.53
CA ALA A 104 -5.76 2.15 -20.03
C ALA A 104 -6.49 0.99 -20.74
N LYS A 105 -5.79 0.33 -21.66
CA LYS A 105 -6.31 -0.92 -22.28
C LYS A 105 -6.50 -2.02 -21.24
N GLU A 106 -5.58 -2.09 -20.30
CA GLU A 106 -5.59 -2.97 -19.13
C GLU A 106 -5.99 -2.13 -17.93
N ASN A 107 -7.30 -1.89 -17.80
CA ASN A 107 -7.86 -0.94 -16.85
C ASN A 107 -8.08 -1.53 -15.45
N PHE A 108 -7.98 -2.86 -15.29
CA PHE A 108 -8.07 -3.53 -14.00
C PHE A 108 -6.69 -3.95 -13.52
N MET A 109 -6.37 -3.64 -12.27
CA MET A 109 -5.08 -3.92 -11.66
C MET A 109 -5.28 -4.63 -10.33
N THR A 110 -4.49 -5.67 -10.07
CA THR A 110 -4.35 -6.26 -8.74
C THR A 110 -2.89 -6.38 -8.38
N GLU A 111 -2.60 -6.33 -7.09
CA GLU A 111 -1.24 -6.36 -6.56
C GLU A 111 -1.12 -7.46 -5.50
N LEU A 112 0.01 -8.16 -5.52
CA LEU A 112 0.46 -8.97 -4.39
C LEU A 112 1.87 -8.54 -4.01
N THR A 113 2.05 -8.09 -2.77
CA THR A 113 3.31 -7.52 -2.32
C THR A 113 3.67 -8.02 -0.95
N SER A 114 4.95 -8.36 -0.76
CA SER A 114 5.53 -8.56 0.55
C SER A 114 6.60 -7.53 0.82
N GLY A 115 6.77 -7.17 2.08
CA GLY A 115 7.77 -6.19 2.48
C GLY A 115 8.42 -6.51 3.81
N ILE A 116 9.61 -5.97 3.99
CA ILE A 116 10.33 -5.96 5.26
C ILE A 116 10.38 -4.50 5.73
N GLU A 117 9.53 -4.20 6.71
CA GLU A 117 9.45 -2.90 7.34
C GLU A 117 10.42 -2.80 8.52
N TYR A 118 11.06 -1.65 8.65
CA TYR A 118 11.90 -1.24 9.77
C TYR A 118 11.34 0.04 10.39
N ALA A 119 10.95 -0.05 11.66
CA ALA A 119 10.51 1.09 12.47
C ALA A 119 11.74 1.88 12.98
N TYR A 120 12.12 2.93 12.25
CA TYR A 120 13.21 3.83 12.65
C TYR A 120 12.84 4.62 13.91
N SER A 121 11.61 5.13 13.95
CA SER A 121 10.98 5.79 15.11
C SER A 121 9.50 5.42 15.20
N GLU A 122 8.81 5.84 16.27
CA GLU A 122 7.36 5.66 16.40
C GLU A 122 6.54 6.37 15.31
N ARG A 123 7.15 7.19 14.45
CA ARG A 123 6.43 7.88 13.37
C ARG A 123 6.95 7.60 11.98
N ILE A 124 8.20 7.16 11.86
CA ILE A 124 8.88 7.00 10.58
C ILE A 124 9.30 5.56 10.44
N HIS A 125 8.74 4.90 9.44
CA HIS A 125 9.04 3.51 9.11
C HIS A 125 9.53 3.47 7.67
N PHE A 126 10.49 2.58 7.40
CA PHE A 126 11.01 2.32 6.06
C PHE A 126 10.67 0.90 5.67
N ASN A 127 10.29 0.65 4.44
CA ASN A 127 9.98 -0.70 3.96
C ASN A 127 10.75 -0.99 2.69
N VAL A 128 11.25 -2.23 2.57
CA VAL A 128 11.75 -2.77 1.30
C VAL A 128 10.65 -3.67 0.77
N VAL A 129 10.11 -3.34 -0.39
CA VAL A 129 8.96 -4.02 -0.98
C VAL A 129 9.36 -4.79 -2.22
N PHE A 130 8.79 -5.98 -2.37
CA PHE A 130 8.88 -6.78 -3.57
C PHE A 130 7.51 -7.41 -3.84
N GLY A 131 7.07 -7.35 -5.08
CA GLY A 131 5.72 -7.73 -5.43
C GLY A 131 5.51 -7.94 -6.90
N GLN A 132 4.24 -8.15 -7.25
CA GLN A 132 3.80 -8.35 -8.62
C GLN A 132 2.50 -7.60 -8.85
N TYR A 133 2.45 -6.87 -9.96
CA TYR A 133 1.21 -6.32 -10.51
C TYR A 133 0.67 -7.27 -11.57
N PHE A 134 -0.64 -7.48 -11.53
CA PHE A 134 -1.38 -8.18 -12.57
C PHE A 134 -2.34 -7.19 -13.20
N TYR A 135 -2.20 -6.98 -14.49
CA TYR A 135 -3.00 -6.08 -15.30
C TYR A 135 -3.94 -6.90 -16.19
N SER A 136 -5.20 -6.46 -16.26
CA SER A 136 -6.22 -7.14 -17.04
C SER A 136 -7.11 -6.14 -17.76
N GLY A 137 -7.45 -6.47 -19.00
CA GLY A 137 -8.31 -5.70 -19.87
C GLY A 137 -9.15 -6.60 -20.78
N LYS A 138 -9.93 -5.99 -21.68
CA LYS A 138 -10.84 -6.72 -22.57
C LYS A 138 -10.12 -7.61 -23.59
N TYR A 139 -8.93 -7.19 -24.03
CA TYR A 139 -8.20 -7.81 -25.15
C TYR A 139 -6.76 -8.19 -24.81
N SER A 140 -6.26 -7.81 -23.65
CA SER A 140 -4.90 -8.10 -23.20
C SER A 140 -4.85 -8.22 -21.68
N SER A 141 -3.85 -8.95 -21.22
CA SER A 141 -3.49 -9.10 -19.81
C SER A 141 -1.97 -9.22 -19.72
N SER A 142 -1.39 -8.67 -18.67
CA SER A 142 0.05 -8.74 -18.45
C SER A 142 0.35 -8.79 -16.95
N ASP A 143 1.56 -9.22 -16.63
CA ASP A 143 2.05 -9.22 -15.25
C ASP A 143 3.50 -8.76 -15.22
N VAL A 144 3.85 -8.03 -14.16
CA VAL A 144 5.20 -7.51 -13.95
C VAL A 144 5.57 -7.63 -12.49
N THR A 145 6.81 -8.01 -12.22
CA THR A 145 7.33 -7.95 -10.85
C THR A 145 8.01 -6.62 -10.62
N PHE A 146 8.04 -6.19 -9.36
CA PHE A 146 8.69 -4.96 -8.98
C PHE A 146 9.46 -5.11 -7.67
N PHE A 147 10.42 -4.20 -7.50
CA PHE A 147 11.22 -4.05 -6.31
C PHE A 147 11.36 -2.56 -5.99
N GLY A 148 11.24 -2.20 -4.72
CA GLY A 148 11.34 -0.81 -4.33
C GLY A 148 11.49 -0.60 -2.84
N VAL A 149 11.37 0.66 -2.47
CA VAL A 149 11.39 1.09 -1.08
C VAL A 149 10.19 1.98 -0.83
N SER A 150 9.70 2.00 0.40
CA SER A 150 8.72 2.99 0.82
C SER A 150 9.10 3.61 2.16
N ALA A 151 8.62 4.84 2.36
CA ALA A 151 8.75 5.56 3.61
C ALA A 151 7.34 5.91 4.10
N MET A 152 7.01 5.44 5.30
CA MET A 152 5.71 5.65 5.94
C MET A 152 5.86 6.65 7.09
N PHE A 153 4.95 7.61 7.14
CA PHE A 153 4.83 8.60 8.19
C PHE A 153 3.49 8.48 8.90
N TYR A 154 3.51 8.20 10.20
CA TYR A 154 2.32 8.12 11.05
C TYR A 154 2.01 9.48 11.69
N LEU A 155 0.77 9.93 11.59
CA LEU A 155 0.32 11.21 12.17
C LEU A 155 0.27 11.17 13.71
N LYS A 156 0.04 9.98 14.27
CA LYS A 156 0.15 9.69 15.71
C LYS A 156 1.24 8.66 15.91
N PRO A 157 1.96 8.66 17.04
CA PRO A 157 2.93 7.61 17.34
C PRO A 157 2.31 6.24 17.14
N SER A 158 2.97 5.41 16.34
CA SER A 158 2.71 3.98 16.29
C SER A 158 3.13 3.43 17.62
N ASN A 159 2.14 3.14 18.47
CA ASN A 159 2.38 2.35 19.67
C ASN A 159 2.87 1.01 19.15
N PRO A 160 4.15 0.65 19.35
CA PRO A 160 4.60 -0.70 19.07
C PRO A 160 3.95 -1.50 20.20
N GLY A 161 2.76 -2.03 19.93
CA GLY A 161 2.08 -3.00 20.79
C GLY A 161 2.97 -4.22 20.82
N SER A 162 3.97 -4.17 21.68
CA SER A 162 5.03 -5.15 21.74
C SER A 162 4.44 -6.47 22.23
N ILE A 163 4.54 -7.48 21.38
CA ILE A 163 4.51 -8.89 21.83
C ILE A 163 5.67 -9.15 22.82
N ILE A 164 6.69 -8.27 22.84
CA ILE A 164 7.66 -8.17 23.93
C ILE A 164 7.02 -7.40 25.09
N LYS A 165 6.51 -8.08 26.12
CA LYS A 165 6.24 -7.44 27.42
C LYS A 165 7.48 -6.63 27.82
N LYS A 166 7.33 -5.35 28.13
CA LYS A 166 8.30 -4.68 29.02
C LYS A 166 8.29 -5.51 30.31
N GLU A 167 9.36 -6.27 30.55
CA GLU A 167 9.66 -6.67 31.91
C GLU A 167 9.81 -5.38 32.71
N LYS A 168 8.88 -5.18 33.65
CA LYS A 168 9.04 -4.15 34.67
C LYS A 168 10.31 -4.50 35.44
N GLN A 169 11.34 -3.68 35.28
CA GLN A 169 12.35 -3.53 36.34
C GLN A 169 11.73 -2.73 37.48
#